data_AF-A0A967E8E3-F1
#
_entry.id   AF-A0A967E8E3-F1
#
_cell.length_a   1.000
_cell.length_b   1.000
_cell.length_c   1.000
_cell.angle_alpha   90.00
_cell.angle_beta   90.00
_cell.angle_gamma   90.00
#
_symmetry.space_group_name_H-M   'P 1'
#
loop_
_entity.id
_entity.type
_entity.pdbx_description
1 polymer ?
#
loop_
_entity_poly.entity_id
_entity_poly.type
_entity_poly.pdbx_seq_one_letter_code
_entity_poly.pdbx_strand_id
1 'polypeptide(L)'
;MSLWGLRDSLPCHRNSVQFEIALGTARGIRNVRMIHASVMNNARRKSVRTKQDYVHAYPSCSRTYATLCIYHDRLKPEQITAIIRLKPDRVVRKGEPALKGTTPANGWFLTTQRRANSKDLRFHIALLIRKLIPRKRNLTALTKKGCELRIMCFWESASGNGGPYFDHAFLQRLSALPLDLDLDIWFVGDKQKPE
;
A
#
# COMPACT_ATOMS: atom_id res chain seq x y z
N MET A 1 40.78 -20.62 -9.99
CA MET A 1 40.64 -19.93 -11.29
C MET A 1 40.01 -18.57 -11.02
N SER A 2 40.79 -17.54 -11.32
CA SER A 2 40.49 -16.10 -11.36
C SER A 2 39.30 -15.80 -12.30
N LEU A 3 38.49 -14.76 -12.12
CA LEU A 3 38.85 -13.35 -12.30
C LEU A 3 37.77 -12.41 -11.72
N TRP A 4 38.26 -11.27 -11.24
CA TRP A 4 37.55 -10.06 -10.86
C TRP A 4 36.99 -9.30 -12.06
N GLY A 5 35.97 -8.47 -11.83
CA GLY A 5 35.48 -7.45 -12.76
C GLY A 5 34.80 -6.29 -12.02
N LEU A 6 35.63 -5.36 -11.54
CA LEU A 6 35.31 -4.08 -10.90
C LEU A 6 34.83 -3.02 -11.92
N ARG A 7 34.19 -1.95 -11.37
CA ARG A 7 34.01 -0.58 -11.93
C ARG A 7 32.83 -0.40 -12.91
N ASP A 8 32.02 0.68 -12.87
CA ASP A 8 32.31 2.07 -12.54
C ASP A 8 31.17 2.84 -11.84
N SER A 9 31.60 3.88 -11.14
CA SER A 9 30.87 4.94 -10.46
C SER A 9 30.65 6.19 -11.35
N LEU A 10 29.69 7.03 -10.95
CA LEU A 10 29.47 8.49 -11.21
C LEU A 10 28.41 8.86 -12.29
N PRO A 11 27.82 10.09 -12.28
CA PRO A 11 27.59 11.04 -11.17
C PRO A 11 26.16 11.62 -11.09
N CYS A 12 25.87 12.22 -9.94
CA CYS A 12 24.78 13.16 -9.65
C CYS A 12 24.89 14.42 -10.54
N HIS A 13 23.87 14.72 -11.35
CA HIS A 13 23.71 16.02 -12.01
C HIS A 13 22.46 16.74 -11.51
N ARG A 14 22.72 17.89 -10.90
CA ARG A 14 21.78 18.85 -10.35
C ARG A 14 21.53 19.89 -11.45
N ASN A 15 20.34 19.90 -12.05
CA ASN A 15 19.98 20.97 -12.97
C ASN A 15 19.37 22.14 -12.19
N SER A 16 20.20 23.14 -11.92
CA SER A 16 19.82 24.50 -11.57
C SER A 16 19.49 25.26 -12.85
N VAL A 17 18.25 25.69 -13.01
CA VAL A 17 17.88 26.66 -14.05
C VAL A 17 18.22 28.05 -13.50
N GLN A 18 19.20 28.70 -14.11
CA GLN A 18 19.50 30.11 -13.91
C GLN A 18 18.42 30.95 -14.62
N PHE A 19 17.82 31.91 -13.92
CA PHE A 19 17.06 32.99 -14.54
C PHE A 19 17.92 34.25 -14.45
N GLU A 20 18.38 34.72 -15.60
CA GLU A 20 19.10 35.97 -15.76
C GLU A 20 18.14 37.16 -15.71
N ILE A 21 18.62 38.24 -15.07
CA ILE A 21 17.94 39.50 -14.85
C ILE A 21 18.13 40.38 -16.09
N ALA A 22 17.04 40.84 -16.70
CA ALA A 22 17.07 41.97 -17.63
C ALA A 22 16.57 43.23 -16.89
N LEU A 23 17.51 44.14 -16.59
CA LEU A 23 17.24 45.49 -16.09
C LEU A 23 16.78 46.37 -17.25
N GLY A 24 15.47 46.63 -17.34
CA GLY A 24 14.90 47.67 -18.19
C GLY A 24 14.45 48.86 -17.34
N THR A 25 15.14 49.99 -17.47
CA THR A 25 14.79 51.27 -16.84
C THR A 25 13.77 52.01 -17.71
N ALA A 26 12.65 52.45 -17.15
CA ALA A 26 11.96 53.67 -17.55
C ALA A 26 10.89 54.07 -16.53
N ARG A 27 10.88 55.37 -16.23
CA ARG A 27 10.10 56.05 -15.20
C ARG A 27 8.62 56.18 -15.56
N GLY A 28 7.77 55.97 -14.56
CA GLY A 28 6.60 56.80 -14.23
C GLY A 28 5.40 56.80 -15.18
N ILE A 29 4.24 56.37 -14.66
CA ILE A 29 2.96 57.09 -14.74
C ILE A 29 2.05 56.57 -13.62
N ARG A 30 1.25 57.51 -13.13
CA ARG A 30 0.43 57.54 -11.93
C ARG A 30 -0.76 56.55 -11.98
N ASN A 31 -1.05 55.97 -10.81
CA ASN A 31 -2.37 55.86 -10.19
C ASN A 31 -3.55 55.42 -11.08
N VAL A 32 -3.88 54.13 -11.08
CA VAL A 32 -5.23 53.64 -11.44
C VAL A 32 -5.69 52.62 -10.41
N ARG A 33 -6.61 53.10 -9.56
CA ARG A 33 -7.74 52.44 -8.89
C ARG A 33 -7.61 50.93 -8.55
N MET A 34 -7.67 50.68 -7.25
CA MET A 34 -8.25 49.47 -6.65
C MET A 34 -9.51 49.02 -7.39
N ILE A 35 -9.51 47.77 -7.87
CA ILE A 35 -10.74 47.02 -8.12
C ILE A 35 -10.82 45.94 -7.06
N HIS A 36 -11.73 46.19 -6.13
CA HIS A 36 -12.23 45.28 -5.12
C HIS A 36 -13.36 44.48 -5.77
N ALA A 37 -13.27 43.15 -5.87
CA ALA A 37 -14.42 42.25 -5.85
C ALA A 37 -14.00 40.78 -5.98
N SER A 38 -14.00 40.10 -4.83
CA SER A 38 -14.67 38.81 -4.64
C SER A 38 -14.72 37.85 -5.84
N VAL A 39 -13.75 36.94 -5.89
CA VAL A 39 -14.05 35.54 -6.24
C VAL A 39 -13.52 34.68 -5.10
N MET A 40 -14.14 34.85 -3.93
CA MET A 40 -14.19 33.77 -2.94
C MET A 40 -15.02 32.65 -3.57
N ASN A 41 -14.35 31.75 -4.30
CA ASN A 41 -14.97 30.50 -4.71
C ASN A 41 -14.98 29.57 -3.47
N ASN A 42 -15.85 29.92 -2.52
CA ASN A 42 -16.23 29.10 -1.39
C ASN A 42 -17.18 28.01 -1.90
N ALA A 43 -16.68 27.19 -2.83
CA ALA A 43 -17.27 25.91 -3.11
C ALA A 43 -16.98 25.05 -1.88
N ARG A 44 -17.92 25.07 -0.93
CA ARG A 44 -18.12 24.06 0.09
C ARG A 44 -17.95 22.70 -0.60
N ARG A 45 -16.74 22.13 -0.56
CA ARG A 45 -16.51 20.72 -0.91
C ARG A 45 -17.33 19.98 0.13
N LYS A 46 -18.58 19.65 -0.23
CA LYS A 46 -19.31 18.59 0.45
C LYS A 46 -18.34 17.43 0.44
N SER A 47 -17.81 17.11 1.62
CA SER A 47 -17.05 15.91 1.85
C SER A 47 -17.93 14.79 1.32
N VAL A 48 -17.62 14.29 0.13
CA VAL A 48 -18.23 13.08 -0.38
C VAL A 48 -17.67 12.00 0.53
N ARG A 49 -18.33 11.77 1.67
CA ARG A 49 -18.25 10.50 2.36
C ARG A 49 -18.86 9.51 1.38
N THR A 50 -18.04 8.97 0.50
CA THR A 50 -18.38 7.75 -0.22
C THR A 50 -18.61 6.69 0.84
N LYS A 51 -19.88 6.45 1.14
CA LYS A 51 -20.29 5.29 1.91
C LYS A 51 -19.82 4.10 1.06
N GLN A 52 -18.81 3.40 1.55
CA GLN A 52 -18.31 2.24 0.81
C GLN A 52 -19.35 1.14 0.98
N ASP A 53 -20.16 0.91 -0.05
CA ASP A 53 -21.15 -0.15 -0.05
C ASP A 53 -20.43 -1.48 -0.36
N TYR A 54 -20.15 -2.24 0.70
CA TYR A 54 -19.55 -3.57 0.61
C TYR A 54 -20.63 -4.62 0.36
N VAL A 55 -20.32 -5.60 -0.49
CA VAL A 55 -21.22 -6.72 -0.81
C VAL A 55 -20.78 -7.92 0.02
N HIS A 56 -21.21 -7.97 1.28
CA HIS A 56 -20.67 -8.95 2.24
C HIS A 56 -20.96 -10.41 1.87
N ALA A 57 -22.07 -10.68 1.17
CA ALA A 57 -22.39 -11.97 0.58
C ALA A 57 -21.97 -12.01 -0.90
N TYR A 58 -20.68 -11.81 -1.18
CA TYR A 58 -20.12 -11.75 -2.53
C TYR A 58 -20.27 -13.11 -3.24
N PRO A 59 -21.17 -13.27 -4.24
CA PRO A 59 -21.59 -14.59 -4.71
C PRO A 59 -20.48 -15.42 -5.35
N SER A 60 -19.55 -14.78 -6.06
CA SER A 60 -18.44 -15.46 -6.73
C SER A 60 -17.31 -15.88 -5.80
N CYS A 61 -17.40 -15.57 -4.50
CA CYS A 61 -16.35 -15.86 -3.53
C CYS A 61 -16.82 -16.91 -2.50
N SER A 62 -16.05 -17.97 -2.31
CA SER A 62 -16.28 -18.94 -1.23
C SER A 62 -15.67 -18.44 0.07
N ARG A 63 -14.46 -17.88 0.01
CA ARG A 63 -13.68 -17.42 1.17
C ARG A 63 -12.68 -16.34 0.78
N THR A 64 -12.53 -15.33 1.62
CA THR A 64 -11.50 -14.30 1.43
C THR A 64 -11.02 -13.73 2.77
N TYR A 65 -9.80 -13.22 2.77
CA TYR A 65 -9.25 -12.36 3.81
C TYR A 65 -8.02 -11.62 3.30
N ALA A 66 -7.65 -10.56 4.02
CA ALA A 66 -6.43 -9.81 3.78
C ALA A 66 -5.47 -9.93 4.96
N THR A 67 -4.17 -9.98 4.66
CA THR A 67 -3.08 -10.02 5.64
C THR A 67 -2.05 -8.95 5.28
N LEU A 68 -1.77 -8.04 6.20
CA LEU A 68 -0.57 -7.21 6.12
C LEU A 68 0.64 -8.11 6.41
N CYS A 69 1.56 -8.17 5.45
CA CYS A 69 2.82 -8.90 5.55
C CYS A 69 3.96 -7.87 5.52
N ILE A 70 4.87 -7.98 6.49
CA ILE A 70 6.09 -7.19 6.55
C ILE A 70 7.26 -8.16 6.63
N TYR A 71 8.16 -8.09 5.66
CA TYR A 71 9.34 -8.94 5.59
C TYR A 71 10.61 -8.11 5.72
N HIS A 72 11.61 -8.69 6.38
CA HIS A 72 12.96 -8.13 6.40
C HIS A 72 13.98 -9.21 6.80
N ASP A 73 15.15 -9.18 6.16
CA ASP A 73 16.21 -10.16 6.40
C ASP A 73 16.75 -10.14 7.84
N ARG A 74 17.13 -8.94 8.33
CA ARG A 74 17.77 -8.75 9.66
C ARG A 74 16.88 -8.18 10.76
N LEU A 75 15.96 -7.27 10.43
CA LEU A 75 15.10 -6.61 11.41
C LEU A 75 14.14 -7.62 12.04
N LYS A 76 14.19 -7.76 13.37
CA LYS A 76 13.39 -8.75 14.09
C LYS A 76 11.92 -8.32 14.21
N PRO A 77 10.96 -9.27 14.30
CA PRO A 77 9.54 -8.95 14.41
C PRO A 77 9.17 -8.02 15.59
N GLU A 78 9.91 -8.10 16.69
CA GLU A 78 9.72 -7.24 17.87
C GLU A 78 10.11 -5.78 17.58
N GLN A 79 11.17 -5.57 16.78
CA GLN A 79 11.59 -4.24 16.34
C GLN A 79 10.56 -3.66 15.36
N ILE A 80 10.02 -4.49 14.46
CA ILE A 80 8.91 -4.09 13.57
C ILE A 80 7.70 -3.66 14.41
N THR A 81 7.33 -4.47 15.43
CA THR A 81 6.24 -4.20 16.37
C THR A 81 6.41 -2.85 17.07
N ALA A 82 7.63 -2.57 17.58
CA ALA A 82 7.96 -1.31 18.24
C ALA A 82 7.79 -0.09 17.31
N ILE A 83 8.19 -0.24 16.03
CA ILE A 83 8.07 0.83 15.03
C ILE A 83 6.61 1.05 14.63
N ILE A 84 5.90 0.00 14.21
CA ILE A 84 4.53 0.12 13.68
C ILE A 84 3.47 0.34 14.77
N ARG A 85 3.78 0.00 16.03
CA ARG A 85 2.87 0.11 17.18
C ARG A 85 1.55 -0.62 16.93
N LEU A 86 1.66 -1.86 16.45
CA LEU A 86 0.59 -2.85 16.32
C LEU A 86 1.13 -4.19 16.79
N LYS A 87 0.25 -5.01 17.38
CA LYS A 87 0.57 -6.41 17.70
C LYS A 87 0.36 -7.27 16.44
N PRO A 88 1.31 -8.14 16.07
CA PRO A 88 1.09 -9.13 15.03
C PRO A 88 0.15 -10.23 15.51
N ASP A 89 -0.45 -10.93 14.55
CA ASP A 89 -1.17 -12.18 14.80
C ASP A 89 -0.24 -13.39 14.67
N ARG A 90 0.77 -13.25 13.82
CA ARG A 90 1.79 -14.26 13.59
C ARG A 90 3.12 -13.58 13.30
N VAL A 91 4.19 -14.23 13.74
CA VAL A 91 5.56 -13.90 13.35
C VAL A 91 6.24 -15.17 12.88
N VAL A 92 7.23 -15.03 12.00
CA VAL A 92 8.17 -16.09 11.64
C VAL A 92 9.57 -15.49 11.69
N ARG A 93 10.56 -16.25 12.10
CA ARG A 93 11.95 -15.81 12.14
C ARG A 93 12.78 -16.51 11.09
N LYS A 94 13.74 -15.78 10.54
CA LYS A 94 14.70 -16.35 9.59
C LYS A 94 15.39 -17.57 10.20
N GLY A 95 15.49 -18.65 9.42
CA GLY A 95 16.11 -19.90 9.84
C GLY A 95 15.18 -20.87 10.58
N GLU A 96 13.97 -20.45 10.99
CA GLU A 96 12.99 -21.38 11.57
C GLU A 96 12.54 -22.41 10.51
N PRO A 97 12.30 -23.68 10.88
CA PRO A 97 11.81 -24.70 9.96
C PRO A 97 10.53 -24.27 9.23
N ALA A 98 10.47 -24.57 7.93
CA ALA A 98 9.31 -24.31 7.08
C ALA A 98 8.93 -25.60 6.33
N LEU A 99 7.74 -25.60 5.68
CA LEU A 99 7.29 -26.75 4.89
C LEU A 99 8.31 -27.16 3.82
N LYS A 100 9.03 -26.18 3.26
CA LYS A 100 10.13 -26.39 2.31
C LYS A 100 11.37 -25.68 2.84
N GLY A 101 12.24 -26.43 3.53
CA GLY A 101 13.51 -25.93 4.05
C GLY A 101 13.35 -25.03 5.28
N THR A 102 13.98 -23.86 5.25
CA THR A 102 13.94 -22.88 6.34
C THR A 102 13.36 -21.56 5.87
N THR A 103 12.81 -20.80 6.82
CA THR A 103 12.24 -19.48 6.55
C THR A 103 13.36 -18.52 6.09
N PRO A 104 13.28 -17.94 4.88
CA PRO A 104 14.39 -17.18 4.30
C PRO A 104 14.61 -15.80 4.93
N ALA A 105 13.58 -15.21 5.55
CA ALA A 105 13.61 -13.88 6.16
C ALA A 105 12.67 -13.80 7.37
N ASN A 106 12.82 -12.79 8.22
CA ASN A 106 11.82 -12.54 9.27
C ASN A 106 10.52 -12.05 8.65
N GLY A 107 9.39 -12.50 9.18
CA GLY A 107 8.06 -12.10 8.75
C GLY A 107 7.20 -11.68 9.93
N TRP A 108 6.41 -10.63 9.72
CA TRP A 108 5.45 -10.06 10.67
C TRP A 108 4.09 -9.95 9.98
N PHE A 109 3.05 -10.51 10.59
CA PHE A 109 1.75 -10.68 9.95
C PHE A 109 0.59 -10.17 10.80
N LEU A 110 -0.30 -9.39 10.20
CA LEU A 110 -1.58 -8.96 10.78
C LEU A 110 -2.71 -9.29 9.80
N THR A 111 -3.58 -10.22 10.19
CA THR A 111 -4.64 -10.76 9.34
C THR A 111 -6.03 -10.34 9.78
N THR A 112 -6.94 -10.36 8.81
CA THR A 112 -8.40 -10.24 9.01
C THR A 112 -9.11 -11.59 9.01
N GLN A 113 -8.37 -12.69 8.75
CA GLN A 113 -8.91 -14.03 8.79
C GLN A 113 -9.57 -14.31 10.15
N ARG A 114 -10.77 -14.88 10.15
CA ARG A 114 -11.58 -15.17 11.36
C ARG A 114 -11.97 -13.94 12.21
N ARG A 115 -11.78 -12.72 11.71
CA ARG A 115 -12.14 -11.46 12.43
C ARG A 115 -13.28 -10.68 11.78
N ALA A 116 -13.69 -11.11 10.60
CA ALA A 116 -14.72 -10.49 9.80
C ALA A 116 -15.51 -11.59 9.11
N ASN A 117 -16.84 -11.45 9.11
CA ASN A 117 -17.73 -12.29 8.34
C ASN A 117 -18.14 -11.56 7.06
N SER A 118 -17.25 -11.57 6.06
CA SER A 118 -17.49 -10.98 4.77
C SER A 118 -16.77 -11.74 3.67
N LYS A 119 -17.41 -11.84 2.51
CA LYS A 119 -16.83 -12.35 1.27
C LYS A 119 -16.33 -11.24 0.33
N ASP A 120 -16.43 -9.98 0.74
CA ASP A 120 -15.94 -8.83 -0.02
C ASP A 120 -14.50 -8.51 0.38
N LEU A 121 -13.53 -8.78 -0.51
CA LEU A 121 -12.12 -8.52 -0.24
C LEU A 121 -11.83 -7.04 0.08
N ARG A 122 -12.59 -6.10 -0.51
CA ARG A 122 -12.43 -4.66 -0.21
C ARG A 122 -12.70 -4.37 1.26
N PHE A 123 -13.67 -5.07 1.86
CA PHE A 123 -13.98 -4.92 3.28
C PHE A 123 -12.77 -5.31 4.15
N HIS A 124 -12.15 -6.45 3.84
CA HIS A 124 -10.97 -6.93 4.56
C HIS A 124 -9.78 -5.98 4.42
N ILE A 125 -9.50 -5.49 3.21
CA ILE A 125 -8.46 -4.49 2.99
C ILE A 125 -8.78 -3.19 3.74
N ALA A 126 -10.03 -2.72 3.73
CA ALA A 126 -10.43 -1.51 4.43
C ALA A 126 -10.25 -1.61 5.95
N LEU A 127 -10.48 -2.78 6.54
CA LEU A 127 -10.18 -3.01 7.97
C LEU A 127 -8.69 -2.83 8.28
N LEU A 128 -7.80 -3.29 7.38
CA LEU A 128 -6.37 -3.05 7.50
C LEU A 128 -6.05 -1.57 7.28
N ILE A 129 -6.52 -0.95 6.20
CA ILE A 129 -6.30 0.48 5.90
C ILE A 129 -6.69 1.35 7.09
N ARG A 130 -7.83 1.09 7.75
CA ARG A 130 -8.27 1.83 8.95
C ARG A 130 -7.24 1.79 10.08
N LYS A 131 -6.54 0.67 10.26
CA LYS A 131 -5.46 0.53 11.25
C LYS A 131 -4.16 1.19 10.77
N LEU A 132 -3.90 1.20 9.47
CA LEU A 132 -2.63 1.60 8.86
C LEU A 132 -2.52 3.09 8.52
N ILE A 133 -3.62 3.75 8.17
CA ILE A 133 -3.62 5.19 7.83
C ILE A 133 -3.02 6.05 8.97
N PRO A 134 -3.41 5.89 10.24
CA PRO A 134 -2.78 6.63 11.35
C PRO A 134 -1.28 6.35 11.52
N ARG A 135 -0.77 5.29 10.89
CA ARG A 135 0.61 4.79 11.02
C ARG A 135 1.42 4.97 9.74
N LYS A 136 0.94 5.77 8.77
CA LYS A 136 1.63 6.01 7.49
C LYS A 136 3.10 6.39 7.66
N ARG A 137 3.43 7.27 8.62
CA ARG A 137 4.82 7.66 8.92
C ARG A 137 5.68 6.47 9.37
N ASN A 138 5.12 5.58 10.20
CA ASN A 138 5.81 4.40 10.70
C ASN A 138 6.02 3.37 9.59
N LEU A 139 5.03 3.17 8.72
CA LEU A 139 5.17 2.34 7.51
C LEU A 139 6.28 2.88 6.59
N THR A 140 6.29 4.20 6.37
CA THR A 140 7.36 4.85 5.59
C THR A 140 8.75 4.64 6.22
N ALA A 141 8.83 4.69 7.56
CA ALA A 141 10.08 4.42 8.27
C ALA A 141 10.54 2.96 8.12
N LEU A 142 9.61 1.99 8.08
CA LEU A 142 9.93 0.59 7.79
C LEU A 142 10.42 0.42 6.35
N THR A 143 9.73 1.00 5.36
CA THR A 143 10.18 0.97 3.96
C THR A 143 11.59 1.56 3.81
N LYS A 144 11.87 2.70 4.46
CA LYS A 144 13.21 3.32 4.47
C LYS A 144 14.29 2.45 5.13
N LYS A 145 13.91 1.53 6.00
CA LYS A 145 14.81 0.54 6.61
C LYS A 145 15.01 -0.69 5.73
N GLY A 146 14.38 -0.75 4.56
CA GLY A 146 14.47 -1.88 3.62
C GLY A 146 13.43 -2.98 3.89
N CYS A 147 12.38 -2.71 4.67
CA CYS A 147 11.29 -3.68 4.82
C CYS A 147 10.45 -3.75 3.54
N GLU A 148 10.11 -4.97 3.13
CA GLU A 148 9.06 -5.21 2.13
C GLU A 148 7.70 -5.21 2.82
N LEU A 149 6.78 -4.38 2.33
CA LEU A 149 5.44 -4.23 2.90
C LEU A 149 4.41 -4.55 1.82
N ARG A 150 3.52 -5.51 2.09
CA ARG A 150 2.40 -5.82 1.19
C ARG A 150 1.14 -6.18 1.96
N ILE A 151 -0.01 -5.97 1.33
CA ILE A 151 -1.27 -6.62 1.74
C ILE A 151 -1.46 -7.83 0.82
N MET A 152 -1.27 -9.02 1.37
CA MET A 152 -1.59 -10.28 0.72
C MET A 152 -3.09 -10.53 0.85
N CYS A 153 -3.74 -10.75 -0.28
CA CYS A 153 -5.18 -10.90 -0.42
C CYS A 153 -5.49 -12.31 -0.87
N PHE A 154 -5.90 -13.16 0.07
CA PHE A 154 -6.43 -14.47 -0.26
C PHE A 154 -7.85 -14.32 -0.79
N TRP A 155 -8.13 -14.85 -1.98
CA TRP A 155 -9.47 -14.89 -2.54
C TRP A 155 -9.70 -16.23 -3.21
N GLU A 156 -10.74 -16.93 -2.78
CA GLU A 156 -11.11 -18.25 -3.29
C GLU A 156 -12.41 -18.13 -4.10
N SER A 157 -12.35 -18.58 -5.36
CA SER A 157 -13.49 -18.58 -6.27
C SER A 157 -14.50 -19.63 -5.85
N ALA A 158 -15.78 -19.24 -5.81
CA ALA A 158 -16.89 -20.16 -5.58
C ALA A 158 -17.32 -20.91 -6.86
N SER A 159 -17.00 -20.39 -8.04
CA SER A 159 -17.61 -20.85 -9.31
C SER A 159 -16.63 -20.93 -10.49
N GLY A 160 -15.34 -20.71 -10.26
CA GLY A 160 -14.35 -20.62 -11.34
C GLY A 160 -14.30 -19.27 -12.06
N ASN A 161 -15.36 -18.45 -11.97
CA ASN A 161 -15.48 -17.17 -12.67
C ASN A 161 -15.70 -15.98 -11.71
N GLY A 162 -15.47 -14.78 -12.24
CA GLY A 162 -15.55 -13.52 -11.50
C GLY A 162 -14.26 -13.17 -10.75
N GLY A 163 -14.35 -12.25 -9.79
CA GLY A 163 -13.19 -11.85 -8.98
C GLY A 163 -13.51 -10.68 -8.06
N PRO A 164 -12.54 -10.29 -7.20
CA PRO A 164 -12.65 -9.07 -6.42
C PRO A 164 -12.66 -7.86 -7.35
N TYR A 165 -13.50 -6.88 -7.03
CA TYR A 165 -13.56 -5.60 -7.72
C TYR A 165 -12.93 -4.51 -6.86
N PHE A 166 -12.20 -3.58 -7.47
CA PHE A 166 -11.66 -2.38 -6.80
C PHE A 166 -12.04 -1.14 -7.61
N ASP A 167 -12.82 -0.25 -7.01
CA ASP A 167 -13.12 1.03 -7.64
C ASP A 167 -11.93 2.00 -7.57
N HIS A 168 -11.95 3.03 -8.41
CA HIS A 168 -10.88 4.02 -8.49
C HIS A 168 -10.63 4.74 -7.14
N ALA A 169 -11.70 5.11 -6.42
CA ALA A 169 -11.57 5.79 -5.12
C ALA A 169 -10.94 4.88 -4.04
N PHE A 170 -11.18 3.58 -4.12
CA PHE A 170 -10.55 2.56 -3.28
C PHE A 170 -9.05 2.46 -3.57
N LEU A 171 -8.67 2.35 -4.83
CA LEU A 171 -7.25 2.31 -5.23
C LEU A 171 -6.51 3.60 -4.87
N GLN A 172 -7.14 4.77 -5.02
CA GLN A 172 -6.57 6.05 -4.58
C GLN A 172 -6.29 6.06 -3.07
N ARG A 173 -7.22 5.58 -2.24
CA ARG A 173 -7.00 5.49 -0.78
C ARG A 173 -5.88 4.52 -0.44
N LEU A 174 -5.81 3.38 -1.13
CA LEU A 174 -4.74 2.40 -0.95
C LEU A 174 -3.37 2.98 -1.31
N SER A 175 -3.28 3.73 -2.42
CA SER A 175 -2.05 4.37 -2.90
C SER A 175 -1.45 5.39 -1.92
N ALA A 176 -2.23 5.83 -0.93
CA ALA A 176 -1.72 6.71 0.12
C ALA A 176 -0.77 6.00 1.10
N LEU A 177 -0.69 4.66 1.07
CA LEU A 177 0.18 3.84 1.93
C LEU A 177 1.38 3.31 1.11
N PRO A 178 2.60 3.25 1.70
CA PRO A 178 3.79 2.75 1.01
C PRO A 178 3.86 1.22 1.08
N LEU A 179 2.90 0.55 0.44
CA LEU A 179 2.81 -0.91 0.42
C LEU A 179 2.25 -1.41 -0.91
N ASP A 180 2.58 -2.65 -1.26
CA ASP A 180 2.07 -3.32 -2.43
C ASP A 180 0.76 -4.07 -2.13
N LEU A 181 0.00 -4.37 -3.18
CA LEU A 181 -1.16 -5.27 -3.13
C LEU A 181 -0.80 -6.58 -3.85
N ASP A 182 -0.92 -7.69 -3.15
CA ASP A 182 -0.54 -9.02 -3.63
C ASP A 182 -1.81 -9.90 -3.65
N LEU A 183 -2.25 -10.33 -4.84
CA LEU A 183 -3.50 -11.08 -5.03
C LEU A 183 -3.20 -12.58 -5.16
N ASP A 184 -3.60 -13.34 -4.14
CA ASP A 184 -3.48 -14.79 -4.06
C ASP A 184 -4.84 -15.43 -4.37
N ILE A 185 -5.06 -15.69 -5.66
CA ILE A 185 -6.35 -16.14 -6.21
C ILE A 185 -6.36 -17.66 -6.37
N TRP A 186 -7.29 -18.31 -5.70
CA TRP A 186 -7.47 -19.76 -5.72
C TRP A 186 -8.75 -20.14 -6.45
N PHE A 187 -8.64 -21.09 -7.35
CA PHE A 187 -9.78 -21.72 -8.02
C PHE A 187 -9.94 -23.12 -7.43
N VAL A 188 -11.12 -23.42 -6.88
CA VAL A 188 -11.43 -24.79 -6.50
C VAL A 188 -11.72 -25.55 -7.78
N GLY A 189 -10.81 -26.43 -8.19
CA GLY A 189 -11.05 -27.34 -9.30
C GLY A 189 -12.12 -28.35 -8.94
N ASP A 190 -12.96 -28.71 -9.91
CA ASP A 190 -13.81 -29.90 -9.81
C ASP A 190 -12.93 -31.05 -9.32
N LYS A 191 -13.41 -31.79 -8.31
CA LYS A 191 -12.76 -33.03 -7.88
C LYS A 191 -12.45 -33.83 -9.14
N GLN A 192 -11.18 -34.09 -9.41
CA GLN A 192 -10.79 -35.00 -10.49
C GLN A 192 -11.64 -36.26 -10.31
N LYS A 193 -12.53 -36.55 -11.25
CA LYS A 193 -13.13 -37.88 -11.34
C LYS A 193 -11.94 -38.83 -11.49
N PRO A 194 -11.81 -39.86 -10.66
CA PRO A 194 -10.82 -40.90 -10.93
C PRO A 194 -11.11 -41.47 -12.33
N GLU A 195 -10.07 -41.57 -13.14
CA GLU A 195 -10.09 -42.27 -14.45
C GLU A 195 -10.48 -43.74 -14.29
#